data_AF-A0A7G1IKW4-F1
#
_entry.id   AF-A0A7G1IKW4-F1
#
_cell.length_a   1.000
_cell.length_b   1.000
_cell.length_c   1.000
_cell.angle_alpha   90.00
_cell.angle_beta   90.00
_cell.angle_gamma   90.00
#
_symmetry.space_group_name_H-M   'P 1'
#
loop_
_entity.id
_entity.type
_entity.pdbx_description
1 polymer ?
#
loop_
_entity_poly.entity_id
_entity_poly.type
_entity_poly.pdbx_seq_one_letter_code
_entity_poly.pdbx_strand_id
1 'polypeptide(L)'
;MGLHSGGGTRRLAVVSGVLTQRARREAEARLAGLPRLAHVRGVAAAAERLSRRFDADTADCLVAAAWLHDIGYAPSVRQTEFHPLDGAKFARWAGFGELVASLVAFHTGALAEAAERGVSGLSAFGDPPSDVLDALTFAISRPDLTGYRYLRRIA
;
A
#
# COMPACT_ATOMS: atom_id res chain seq x y z
N MET A 1 13.42 45.55 -25.26
CA MET A 1 14.21 44.44 -24.69
C MET A 1 13.58 44.10 -23.34
N GLY A 2 12.91 42.99 -23.10
CA GLY A 2 13.02 41.67 -23.70
C GLY A 2 13.21 40.66 -22.56
N LEU A 3 12.10 40.08 -22.11
CA LEU A 3 11.93 38.75 -21.51
C LEU A 3 12.31 38.51 -20.03
N HIS A 4 11.25 38.30 -19.24
CA HIS A 4 11.20 37.33 -18.14
C HIS A 4 11.58 35.92 -18.61
N SER A 5 12.29 35.18 -17.76
CA SER A 5 12.26 33.71 -17.55
C SER A 5 13.54 33.37 -16.80
N GLY A 6 13.57 32.60 -15.72
CA GLY A 6 12.83 31.42 -15.32
C GLY A 6 13.89 30.63 -14.53
N GLY A 7 13.65 30.16 -13.32
CA GLY A 7 12.61 29.19 -13.02
C GLY A 7 13.33 27.94 -12.50
N GLY A 8 12.84 27.44 -11.37
CA GLY A 8 13.15 26.10 -10.90
C GLY A 8 14.36 26.00 -9.98
N THR A 9 14.16 26.37 -8.71
CA THR A 9 14.71 25.56 -7.63
C THR A 9 14.42 24.10 -7.97
N ARG A 10 15.47 23.33 -8.27
CA ARG A 10 15.38 21.87 -8.34
C ARG A 10 14.77 21.41 -7.03
N ARG A 11 13.47 21.11 -7.04
CA ARG A 11 12.83 20.32 -6.00
C ARG A 11 13.62 19.02 -6.01
N LEU A 12 14.45 18.82 -4.99
CA LEU A 12 15.11 17.56 -4.72
C LEU A 12 14.00 16.51 -4.81
N ALA A 13 14.08 15.63 -5.80
CA ALA A 13 13.22 14.46 -5.86
C ALA A 13 13.40 13.77 -4.51
N VAL A 14 12.36 13.84 -3.67
CA VAL A 14 12.30 13.05 -2.45
C VAL A 14 12.56 11.62 -2.89
N VAL A 15 13.51 10.97 -2.23
CA VAL A 15 14.04 9.67 -2.63
C VAL A 15 12.87 8.70 -2.81
N SER A 16 12.54 8.39 -4.06
CA SER A 16 11.51 7.41 -4.39
C SER A 16 11.89 6.08 -3.73
N GLY A 17 11.01 5.55 -2.86
CA GLY A 17 11.22 4.26 -2.19
C GLY A 17 11.48 4.33 -0.68
N VAL A 18 11.45 5.51 -0.04
CA VAL A 18 11.64 5.63 1.41
C VAL A 18 10.50 4.96 2.17
N LEU A 19 9.25 5.15 1.76
CA LEU A 19 8.11 4.51 2.40
C LEU A 19 8.18 3.00 2.20
N THR A 20 8.50 2.55 0.99
CA THR A 20 8.70 1.15 0.65
C THR A 20 9.75 0.50 1.54
N GLN A 21 10.92 1.11 1.70
CA GLN A 21 11.98 0.53 2.52
C GLN A 21 11.59 0.47 3.99
N ARG A 22 10.94 1.51 4.52
CA ARG A 22 10.43 1.50 5.91
C ARG A 22 9.36 0.41 6.09
N ALA A 23 8.40 0.32 5.17
CA ALA A 23 7.30 -0.63 5.21
C ALA A 23 7.81 -2.08 5.18
N ARG A 24 8.79 -2.35 4.31
CA ARG A 24 9.48 -3.65 4.26
C ARG A 24 10.07 -4.03 5.61
N ARG A 25 10.82 -3.12 6.26
CA ARG A 25 11.44 -3.42 7.57
C ARG A 25 10.38 -3.74 8.62
N GLU A 26 9.29 -2.96 8.67
CA GLU A 26 8.19 -3.19 9.61
C GLU A 26 7.52 -4.55 9.39
N ALA A 27 7.20 -4.87 8.13
CA ALA A 27 6.57 -6.13 7.75
C ALA A 27 7.48 -7.33 8.03
N GLU A 28 8.76 -7.27 7.64
CA GLU A 28 9.73 -8.35 7.88
C GLU A 28 9.95 -8.59 9.38
N ALA A 29 9.98 -7.54 10.20
CA ALA A 29 10.15 -7.67 11.64
C ALA A 29 8.90 -8.24 12.34
N ARG A 30 7.70 -7.77 11.96
CA ARG A 30 6.45 -8.08 12.67
C ARG A 30 5.77 -9.34 12.20
N LEU A 31 5.96 -9.72 10.94
CA LEU A 31 5.43 -10.95 10.36
C LEU A 31 6.46 -12.09 10.39
N ALA A 32 7.62 -11.89 11.02
CA ALA A 32 8.64 -12.92 11.19
C ALA A 32 8.02 -14.18 11.83
N GLY A 33 8.26 -15.34 11.20
CA GLY A 33 7.71 -16.63 11.65
C GLY A 33 6.24 -16.89 11.27
N LEU A 34 5.54 -15.93 10.66
CA LEU A 34 4.20 -16.14 10.12
C LEU A 34 4.26 -16.55 8.65
N PRO A 35 3.40 -17.49 8.17
CA PRO A 35 3.29 -17.84 6.75
C PRO A 35 3.00 -16.63 5.84
N ARG A 36 2.38 -15.59 6.42
CA ARG A 36 2.00 -14.34 5.77
C ARG A 36 3.17 -13.58 5.16
N LEU A 37 4.37 -13.67 5.73
CA LEU A 37 5.52 -12.91 5.23
C LEU A 37 5.89 -13.30 3.79
N ALA A 38 5.74 -14.58 3.41
CA ALA A 38 5.98 -15.02 2.04
C ALA A 38 4.95 -14.43 1.07
N HIS A 39 3.68 -14.38 1.47
CA HIS A 39 2.61 -13.75 0.69
C HIS A 39 2.88 -12.25 0.48
N VAL A 40 3.13 -11.51 1.56
CA VAL A 40 3.42 -10.07 1.53
C VAL A 40 4.59 -9.73 0.60
N ARG A 41 5.66 -10.54 0.62
CA ARG A 41 6.80 -10.37 -0.31
C ARG A 41 6.40 -10.50 -1.78
N GLY A 42 5.55 -11.49 -2.11
CA GLY A 42 5.04 -11.67 -3.46
C GLY A 42 4.15 -10.50 -3.90
N VAL A 43 3.23 -10.07 -3.03
CA VAL A 43 2.35 -8.92 -3.29
C VAL A 43 3.17 -7.64 -3.53
N ALA A 44 4.18 -7.37 -2.70
CA ALA A 44 5.07 -6.22 -2.88
C ALA A 44 5.82 -6.27 -4.22
N ALA A 45 6.35 -7.43 -4.61
CA ALA A 45 7.02 -7.60 -5.90
C ALA A 45 6.07 -7.44 -7.11
N ALA A 46 4.79 -7.79 -6.96
CA ALA A 46 3.78 -7.52 -7.99
C ALA A 46 3.44 -6.02 -8.04
N ALA A 47 3.26 -5.37 -6.89
CA ALA A 47 3.00 -3.94 -6.77
C ALA A 47 4.14 -3.09 -7.36
N GLU A 48 5.40 -3.45 -7.15
CA GLU A 48 6.57 -2.79 -7.75
C GLU A 48 6.54 -2.78 -9.29
N ARG A 49 5.89 -3.77 -9.91
CA ARG A 49 5.74 -3.80 -11.38
C ARG A 49 4.62 -2.88 -11.85
N LEU A 50 3.53 -2.82 -11.09
CA LEU A 50 2.37 -1.99 -11.37
C LEU A 50 2.64 -0.50 -11.08
N SER A 51 3.52 -0.21 -10.12
CA SER A 51 3.84 1.15 -9.68
C SER A 51 4.38 2.04 -10.80
N ARG A 52 4.98 1.47 -11.86
CA ARG A 52 5.46 2.18 -13.05
C ARG A 52 4.38 2.95 -13.82
N ARG A 53 3.10 2.74 -13.51
CA ARG A 53 1.96 3.44 -14.12
C ARG A 53 1.62 4.75 -13.40
N PHE A 54 2.21 5.00 -12.24
CA PHE A 54 1.90 6.13 -11.38
C PHE A 54 3.10 7.07 -11.25
N ASP A 55 2.87 8.28 -10.73
CA ASP A 55 3.95 9.18 -10.32
C ASP A 55 4.75 8.58 -9.14
N ALA A 56 5.93 9.15 -8.88
CA ALA A 56 6.89 8.58 -7.94
C ALA A 56 6.36 8.49 -6.49
N ASP A 57 5.53 9.43 -6.05
CA ASP A 57 5.02 9.49 -4.67
C ASP A 57 3.91 8.44 -4.50
N THR A 58 2.98 8.36 -5.47
CA THR A 58 1.93 7.33 -5.52
C THR A 58 2.53 5.93 -5.66
N ALA A 59 3.58 5.77 -6.48
CA ALA A 59 4.29 4.52 -6.66
C ALA A 59 4.91 4.01 -5.35
N ASP A 60 5.55 4.88 -4.56
CA ASP A 60 6.12 4.51 -3.27
C ASP A 60 5.03 4.15 -2.25
N CYS A 61 3.91 4.89 -2.23
CA CYS A 61 2.77 4.58 -1.38
C CYS A 61 2.13 3.22 -1.71
N LEU A 62 1.97 2.90 -3.01
CA LEU A 62 1.40 1.63 -3.45
C LEU A 62 2.24 0.45 -2.97
N VAL A 63 3.56 0.50 -3.16
CA VAL A 63 4.45 -0.58 -2.74
C VAL A 63 4.55 -0.66 -1.22
N ALA A 64 4.57 0.48 -0.52
CA ALA A 64 4.51 0.49 0.94
C ALA A 64 3.21 -0.14 1.47
N ALA A 65 2.05 0.18 0.89
CA ALA A 65 0.78 -0.44 1.25
C ALA A 65 0.78 -1.95 0.97
N ALA A 66 1.37 -2.40 -0.14
CA ALA A 66 1.54 -3.81 -0.45
C ALA A 66 2.35 -4.57 0.62
N TRP A 67 3.41 -3.96 1.15
CA TRP A 67 4.16 -4.51 2.30
C TRP A 67 3.34 -4.55 3.59
N LEU A 68 2.43 -3.60 3.80
CA LEU A 68 1.72 -3.42 5.07
C LEU A 68 0.30 -4.02 5.10
N HIS A 69 -0.28 -4.45 3.98
CA HIS A 69 -1.71 -4.83 3.92
C HIS A 69 -2.09 -5.91 4.96
N ASP A 70 -1.23 -6.93 5.12
CA ASP A 70 -1.43 -8.04 6.06
C ASP A 70 -0.75 -7.80 7.43
N ILE A 71 -0.19 -6.61 7.69
CA ILE A 71 0.55 -6.35 8.95
C ILE A 71 -0.35 -6.43 10.19
N GLY A 72 -1.65 -6.20 10.03
CA GLY A 72 -2.64 -6.36 11.10
C GLY A 72 -2.78 -7.80 11.64
N TYR A 73 -2.23 -8.80 10.94
CA TYR A 73 -2.14 -10.17 11.47
C TYR A 73 -1.02 -10.35 12.50
N ALA A 74 -0.02 -9.45 12.55
CA ALA A 74 1.08 -9.56 13.49
C ALA A 74 0.56 -9.45 14.94
N PRO A 75 0.99 -10.32 15.87
CA PRO A 75 0.56 -10.25 17.28
C PRO A 75 0.85 -8.89 17.95
N SER A 76 1.90 -8.18 17.51
CA SER A 76 2.27 -6.86 18.03
C SER A 76 1.45 -5.70 17.44
N VAL A 77 0.59 -5.95 16.45
CA VAL A 77 -0.25 -4.95 15.76
C VAL A 77 -1.73 -5.22 15.93
N ARG A 78 -2.13 -6.50 15.99
CA ARG A 78 -3.52 -6.94 16.14
C ARG A 78 -4.14 -6.36 17.42
N GLN A 79 -5.31 -5.73 17.27
CA GLN A 79 -6.09 -5.13 18.37
C GLN A 79 -7.58 -5.47 18.27
N THR A 80 -8.14 -5.45 17.06
CA THR A 80 -9.58 -5.63 16.82
C THR A 80 -9.92 -6.98 16.20
N GLU A 81 -8.90 -7.80 15.91
CA GLU A 81 -9.00 -9.05 15.14
C GLU A 81 -9.43 -8.86 13.68
N PHE A 82 -9.55 -7.61 13.23
CA PHE A 82 -9.82 -7.24 11.86
C PHE A 82 -8.57 -6.58 11.25
N HIS A 83 -7.78 -7.39 10.54
CA HIS A 83 -6.44 -7.01 10.07
C HIS A 83 -6.39 -5.74 9.19
N PRO A 84 -7.39 -5.39 8.35
CA PRO A 84 -7.33 -4.15 7.57
C PRO A 84 -7.37 -2.92 8.48
N LEU A 85 -8.23 -2.93 9.50
CA LEU A 85 -8.35 -1.83 10.45
C LEU A 85 -7.11 -1.72 11.35
N ASP A 86 -6.62 -2.84 11.87
CA ASP A 86 -5.44 -2.88 12.72
C ASP A 86 -4.18 -2.43 11.96
N GLY A 87 -4.02 -2.90 10.72
CA GLY A 87 -2.94 -2.49 9.82
C GLY A 87 -3.02 -1.01 9.45
N ALA A 88 -4.21 -0.49 9.15
CA ALA A 88 -4.40 0.92 8.79
C ALA A 88 -4.09 1.86 9.97
N LYS A 89 -4.55 1.51 11.17
CA LYS A 89 -4.21 2.23 12.41
C LYS A 89 -2.71 2.25 12.65
N PHE A 90 -2.04 1.11 12.47
CA PHE A 90 -0.58 1.03 12.57
C PHE A 90 0.11 1.92 11.53
N ALA A 91 -0.28 1.84 10.25
CA ALA A 91 0.33 2.62 9.18
C ALA A 91 0.22 4.13 9.44
N ARG A 92 -0.94 4.59 9.90
CA ARG A 92 -1.15 5.99 10.29
C ARG A 92 -0.29 6.38 11.49
N TRP A 93 -0.32 5.59 12.56
CA TRP A 93 0.47 5.86 13.78
C TRP A 93 1.99 5.88 13.52
N ALA A 94 2.48 4.97 12.67
CA ALA A 94 3.89 4.87 12.31
C ALA A 94 4.34 5.92 11.27
N GLY A 95 3.44 6.81 10.83
CA GLY A 95 3.77 7.91 9.92
C GLY A 95 4.10 7.46 8.49
N PHE A 96 3.31 6.54 7.93
CA PHE A 96 3.37 6.19 6.50
C PHE A 96 2.49 7.10 5.63
N GLY A 97 1.68 7.96 6.23
CA GLY A 97 0.80 8.89 5.53
C GLY A 97 -0.59 8.32 5.25
N GLU A 98 -1.52 9.21 4.93
CA GLU A 98 -2.94 8.88 4.80
C GLU A 98 -3.23 7.96 3.61
N LEU A 99 -2.55 8.13 2.46
CA LEU A 99 -2.77 7.26 1.31
C LEU A 99 -2.43 5.80 1.62
N VAL A 100 -1.29 5.54 2.28
CA VAL A 100 -0.90 4.17 2.68
C VAL A 100 -1.91 3.60 3.67
N ALA A 101 -2.30 4.39 4.68
CA ALA A 101 -3.27 3.95 5.68
C ALA A 101 -4.64 3.64 5.05
N SER A 102 -5.13 4.48 4.13
CA SER A 102 -6.35 4.24 3.36
C SER A 102 -6.26 2.99 2.49
N LEU A 103 -5.17 2.80 1.74
CA LEU A 103 -4.99 1.60 0.93
C LEU A 103 -5.02 0.32 1.79
N VAL A 104 -4.40 0.34 2.98
CA VAL A 104 -4.46 -0.77 3.93
C VAL A 104 -5.86 -0.91 4.57
N ALA A 105 -6.59 0.17 4.80
CA ALA A 105 -7.93 0.11 5.38
C ALA A 105 -8.95 -0.54 4.44
N PHE A 106 -8.83 -0.29 3.14
CA PHE A 106 -9.83 -0.64 2.13
C PHE A 106 -9.43 -1.79 1.19
N HIS A 107 -8.29 -2.44 1.42
CA HIS A 107 -7.85 -3.54 0.56
C HIS A 107 -8.83 -4.73 0.58
N THR A 108 -8.92 -5.43 -0.56
CA THR A 108 -9.62 -6.73 -0.70
C THR A 108 -11.07 -6.71 -0.20
N GLY A 109 -11.81 -5.61 -0.40
CA GLY A 109 -13.22 -5.54 -0.02
C GLY A 109 -13.48 -5.41 1.48
N ALA A 110 -12.48 -4.96 2.26
CA ALA A 110 -12.56 -4.81 3.71
C ALA A 110 -13.80 -4.05 4.20
N LEU A 111 -14.33 -3.08 3.44
CA LEU A 111 -15.55 -2.37 3.82
C LEU A 111 -16.78 -3.30 3.89
N ALA A 112 -16.93 -4.21 2.93
CA ALA A 112 -18.02 -5.18 2.92
C ALA A 112 -17.84 -6.22 4.03
N GLU A 113 -16.63 -6.75 4.20
CA GLU A 113 -16.30 -7.70 5.28
C GLU A 113 -16.53 -7.08 6.66
N ALA A 114 -16.17 -5.81 6.86
CA ALA A 114 -16.43 -5.09 8.09
C ALA A 114 -17.93 -4.97 8.38
N ALA A 115 -18.75 -4.66 7.37
CA ALA A 115 -20.20 -4.59 7.51
C ALA A 115 -20.80 -5.96 7.90
N GLU A 116 -20.35 -7.04 7.25
CA GLU A 116 -20.79 -8.40 7.57
C GLU A 116 -20.42 -8.84 8.99
N ARG A 117 -19.28 -8.37 9.50
CA ARG A 117 -18.77 -8.71 10.84
C ARG A 117 -19.17 -7.72 11.93
N GLY A 118 -19.89 -6.65 11.59
CA GLY A 118 -20.25 -5.58 12.53
C GLY A 118 -19.03 -4.80 13.05
N VAL A 119 -17.93 -4.78 12.31
CA VAL A 119 -16.71 -4.02 12.67
C VAL A 119 -16.87 -2.56 12.26
N SER A 120 -16.63 -1.65 13.19
CA SER A 120 -16.63 -0.20 12.95
C SER A 120 -15.21 0.37 12.95
N GLY A 121 -15.05 1.60 12.43
CA GLY A 121 -13.78 2.35 12.48
C GLY A 121 -13.05 2.51 11.15
N LEU A 122 -13.45 1.78 10.10
CA LEU A 122 -12.94 2.03 8.74
C LEU A 122 -13.32 3.43 8.22
N SER A 123 -14.45 3.98 8.67
CA SER A 123 -14.87 5.35 8.35
C SER A 123 -13.93 6.44 8.85
N ALA A 124 -12.94 6.11 9.69
CA ALA A 124 -11.87 7.02 10.09
C ALA A 124 -10.78 7.19 9.02
N PHE A 125 -10.86 6.49 7.90
CA PHE A 125 -9.94 6.57 6.77
C PHE A 125 -10.69 7.06 5.53
N GLY A 126 -10.05 7.91 4.73
CA GLY A 126 -10.64 8.40 3.48
C GLY A 126 -10.55 7.34 2.38
N ASP A 127 -11.49 7.35 1.44
CA ASP A 127 -11.43 6.45 0.28
C ASP A 127 -10.14 6.69 -0.53
N PRO A 128 -9.35 5.65 -0.81
CA PRO A 128 -8.17 5.79 -1.65
C PRO A 128 -8.58 6.01 -3.12
N PRO A 129 -7.69 6.58 -3.96
CA PRO A 129 -7.90 6.60 -5.40
C PRO A 129 -8.15 5.20 -5.94
N SER A 130 -9.22 5.04 -6.73
CA SER A 130 -9.71 3.74 -7.16
C SER A 130 -8.71 2.98 -8.03
N ASP A 131 -7.96 3.69 -8.89
CA ASP A 131 -6.93 3.11 -9.74
C ASP A 131 -5.73 2.54 -8.95
N VAL A 132 -5.35 3.19 -7.85
CA VAL A 132 -4.29 2.72 -6.94
C VAL A 132 -4.80 1.53 -6.10
N LEU A 133 -6.04 1.60 -5.62
CA LEU A 133 -6.66 0.47 -4.89
C LEU A 133 -6.84 -0.76 -5.79
N ASP A 134 -7.22 -0.57 -7.05
CA ASP A 134 -7.31 -1.64 -8.04
C ASP A 134 -5.95 -2.27 -8.30
N ALA A 135 -4.89 -1.46 -8.40
CA ALA A 135 -3.53 -1.96 -8.55
C ALA A 135 -3.09 -2.79 -7.34
N LEU A 136 -3.40 -2.34 -6.12
CA LEU A 136 -3.13 -3.10 -4.90
C LEU A 136 -3.92 -4.41 -4.86
N THR A 137 -5.22 -4.35 -5.15
CA THR A 137 -6.11 -5.52 -5.17
C THR A 137 -5.66 -6.56 -6.21
N PHE A 138 -5.20 -6.09 -7.37
CA PHE A 138 -4.62 -6.95 -8.40
C PHE A 138 -3.35 -7.63 -7.90
N ALA A 139 -2.45 -6.89 -7.25
CA ALA A 139 -1.21 -7.42 -6.70
C ALA A 139 -1.47 -8.47 -5.61
N ILE A 140 -2.45 -8.23 -4.72
CA ILE A 140 -2.87 -9.16 -3.68
C ILE A 140 -3.40 -10.47 -4.28
N SER A 141 -4.22 -10.37 -5.33
CA SER A 141 -4.83 -11.53 -5.98
C SER A 141 -3.84 -12.36 -6.81
N ARG A 142 -2.67 -11.79 -7.15
CA ARG A 142 -1.68 -12.42 -8.05
C ARG A 142 -0.23 -12.20 -7.58
N PRO A 143 0.13 -12.67 -6.37
CA PRO A 143 1.45 -12.44 -5.78
C PRO A 143 2.57 -13.21 -6.49
N ASP A 144 2.23 -14.18 -7.33
CA ASP A 144 3.12 -15.11 -8.03
C ASP A 144 3.43 -14.71 -9.49
N LEU A 145 2.82 -13.64 -10.01
CA LEU A 145 3.11 -13.09 -11.35
C LEU A 145 4.51 -12.45 -11.42
N THR A 146 5.52 -13.30 -11.30
CA THR A 146 6.92 -13.07 -11.62
C THR A 146 7.18 -13.24 -13.13
N GLY A 147 6.21 -13.73 -13.91
CA GLY A 147 6.29 -13.94 -15.35
C GLY A 147 5.17 -13.24 -16.14
N TYR A 148 5.54 -12.65 -17.27
CA TYR A 148 4.69 -11.98 -18.27
C TYR A 148 3.32 -12.64 -18.53
N ARG A 149 2.25 -11.82 -18.51
CA ARG A 149 1.18 -11.69 -19.55
C ARG A 149 -0.12 -11.14 -18.96
N TYR A 150 -0.33 -9.81 -18.96
CA TYR A 150 -1.68 -9.22 -19.11
C TYR A 150 -1.66 -7.70 -19.38
N LEU A 151 -0.85 -7.23 -20.34
CA LEU A 151 -0.98 -5.84 -20.85
C LEU A 151 -1.87 -5.78 -22.11
N ARG A 152 -3.08 -6.32 -22.01
CA ARG A 152 -4.15 -6.13 -23.02
C ARG A 152 -5.52 -6.21 -22.37
N ARG A 153 -5.91 -5.20 -21.57
CA ARG A 153 -7.34 -4.90 -21.36
C ARG A 153 -7.67 -3.48 -20.90
N ILE A 154 -6.70 -2.57 -20.86
CA ILE A 154 -6.98 -1.14 -20.58
C ILE A 154 -6.07 -0.31 -21.48
N ALA A 155 -6.36 -0.38 -22.78
CA ALA A 155 -5.89 0.51 -23.84
C ALA A 155 -7.04 0.64 -24.83
#